data_AF-A0A1H0K8A8-F1
#
_entry.id   AF-A0A1H0K8A8-F1
#
_cell.length_a   1.000
_cell.length_b   1.000
_cell.length_c   1.000
_cell.angle_alpha   90.00
_cell.angle_beta   90.00
_cell.angle_gamma   90.00
#
_symmetry.space_group_name_H-M   'P 1'
#
loop_
_entity.id
_entity.type
_entity.pdbx_description
1 polymer ?
#
loop_
_entity_poly.entity_id
_entity_poly.type
_entity_poly.pdbx_seq_one_letter_code
_entity_poly.pdbx_strand_id
1 'polypeptide(L)'
;MIPLSPPLPAALLVRPGDRAMRMGMVGAASGRPMRDRGEVWLVWHAGGRAAGWAHLYRIDPRDGRTVHLERAVPGTDRAALQRWARDVLRVENAEDEALAA
;
A
#
# COMPACT_ATOMS: atom_id res chain seq x y z
N MET A 1 -11.12 14.64 -20.41
CA MET A 1 -10.81 14.03 -19.10
C MET A 1 -9.70 13.01 -19.35
N ILE A 2 -8.45 13.34 -19.06
CA ILE A 2 -7.32 12.45 -19.32
C ILE A 2 -7.24 11.50 -18.11
N PRO A 3 -7.32 10.17 -18.27
CA PRO A 3 -7.04 9.27 -17.17
C PRO A 3 -5.57 9.47 -16.80
N LEU A 4 -5.32 10.07 -15.65
CA LEU A 4 -3.97 10.13 -15.08
C LEU A 4 -3.51 8.68 -14.93
N SER A 5 -2.49 8.29 -15.70
CA SER A 5 -1.85 7.00 -15.53
C SER A 5 -1.49 6.85 -14.05
N PRO A 6 -1.88 5.75 -13.39
CA PRO A 6 -1.52 5.54 -12.01
C PRO A 6 0.01 5.56 -11.89
N PRO A 7 0.55 6.06 -10.76
CA PRO A 7 2.00 6.05 -10.56
C PRO A 7 2.53 4.63 -10.73
N LEU A 8 3.75 4.51 -11.27
CA LEU A 8 4.38 3.24 -11.66
C LEU A 8 4.26 2.11 -10.61
N PRO A 9 4.30 2.36 -9.28
CA PRO A 9 4.11 1.28 -8.32
C PRO A 9 2.67 0.79 -8.22
N ALA A 10 1.69 1.68 -8.38
CA ALA A 10 0.28 1.28 -8.41
C ALA A 10 -0.02 0.46 -9.67
N ALA A 11 0.50 0.85 -10.83
CA ALA A 11 0.28 0.12 -12.09
C ALA A 11 0.73 -1.35 -12.04
N LEU A 12 1.74 -1.68 -11.21
CA LEU A 12 2.18 -3.07 -10.99
C LEU A 12 1.20 -3.88 -10.12
N LEU A 13 0.39 -3.20 -9.30
CA LEU A 13 -0.45 -3.80 -8.28
C LEU A 13 -1.93 -3.88 -8.65
N VAL A 14 -2.43 -2.97 -9.49
CA VAL A 14 -3.85 -2.88 -9.86
C VAL A 14 -4.13 -3.48 -11.24
N ARG A 15 -5.15 -4.34 -11.30
CA ARG A 15 -5.80 -4.79 -12.54
C ARG A 15 -7.00 -3.89 -12.87
N PRO A 16 -7.55 -3.97 -14.10
CA PRO A 16 -8.80 -3.27 -14.43
C PRO A 16 -9.91 -3.62 -13.42
N GLY A 17 -10.52 -2.60 -12.81
CA GLY A 17 -11.55 -2.73 -11.79
C GLY A 17 -11.04 -2.72 -10.35
N ASP A 18 -9.74 -2.94 -10.14
CA ASP A 18 -9.13 -2.80 -8.83
C ASP A 18 -9.03 -1.31 -8.44
N ARG A 19 -8.89 -1.07 -7.14
CA ARG A 19 -8.67 0.26 -6.59
C ARG A 19 -7.46 0.21 -5.66
N ALA A 20 -6.57 1.18 -5.77
CA ALA A 20 -5.40 1.29 -4.92
C ALA A 20 -5.38 2.61 -4.15
N MET A 21 -4.77 2.59 -2.99
CA MET A 21 -4.55 3.75 -2.13
C MET A 21 -3.15 3.67 -1.54
N ARG A 22 -2.36 4.72 -1.75
CA ARG A 22 -1.07 4.89 -1.09
C ARG A 22 -1.32 5.09 0.41
N MET A 23 -0.68 4.28 1.25
CA MET A 23 -0.75 4.41 2.70
C MET A 23 0.35 5.32 3.24
N GLY A 24 1.50 5.38 2.59
CA GLY A 24 2.67 6.15 3.02
C GLY A 24 3.94 5.30 3.07
N MET A 25 4.90 5.67 3.90
CA MET A 25 6.18 4.94 4.07
C MET A 25 6.17 4.11 5.35
N VAL A 26 6.83 2.95 5.37
CA VAL A 26 7.10 2.24 6.63
C VAL A 26 7.91 3.16 7.55
N GLY A 27 7.33 3.53 8.69
CA GLY A 27 7.91 4.52 9.59
C GLY A 27 9.06 4.00 10.44
N ALA A 28 9.76 4.93 11.09
CA ALA A 28 10.96 4.60 11.86
C ALA A 28 10.65 3.75 13.10
N ALA A 29 9.48 3.97 13.70
CA ALA A 29 8.98 3.24 14.85
C ALA A 29 8.62 1.77 14.54
N SER A 30 8.63 1.35 13.28
CA SER A 30 8.36 -0.05 12.90
C SER A 30 9.44 -1.04 13.37
N GLY A 31 10.61 -0.54 13.79
CA GLY A 31 11.78 -1.37 14.13
C GLY A 31 12.47 -2.00 12.92
N ARG A 32 11.96 -1.80 11.69
CA ARG A 32 12.60 -2.32 10.48
C ARG A 32 13.87 -1.52 10.15
N PRO A 33 14.93 -2.17 9.63
CA PRO A 33 16.09 -1.47 9.08
C PRO A 33 15.66 -0.51 7.96
N MET A 34 16.32 0.65 7.85
CA MET A 34 15.99 1.67 6.83
C MET A 34 15.92 1.10 5.41
N ARG A 35 16.81 0.16 5.09
CA ARG A 35 16.88 -0.53 3.79
C ARG A 35 15.65 -1.39 3.46
N ASP A 36 14.79 -1.65 4.43
CA ASP A 36 13.57 -2.43 4.30
C ASP A 36 12.31 -1.54 4.44
N ARG A 37 12.49 -0.21 4.61
CA ARG A 37 11.40 0.76 4.77
C ARG A 37 10.92 1.28 3.41
N GLY A 38 10.05 0.48 2.81
CA GLY A 38 9.44 0.78 1.52
C GLY A 38 8.14 1.56 1.62
N GLU A 39 7.66 2.01 0.46
CA GLU A 39 6.33 2.60 0.31
C GLU A 39 5.25 1.53 0.40
N VAL A 40 4.18 1.82 1.13
CA VAL A 40 3.07 0.90 1.42
C VAL A 40 1.83 1.30 0.64
N TRP A 41 1.20 0.31 0.01
CA TRP A 41 -0.03 0.45 -0.77
C TRP A 41 -1.08 -0.52 -0.28
N LEU A 42 -2.31 -0.03 -0.15
CA LEU A 42 -3.49 -0.87 0.06
C LEU A 42 -4.22 -1.01 -1.28
N VAL A 43 -4.50 -2.25 -1.68
CA VAL A 43 -5.16 -2.55 -2.95
C VAL A 43 -6.40 -3.39 -2.69
N TRP A 44 -7.53 -2.93 -3.21
CA TRP A 44 -8.80 -3.63 -3.21
C TRP A 44 -8.98 -4.26 -4.58
N HIS A 45 -8.89 -5.58 -4.64
CA HIS A 45 -9.09 -6.30 -5.87
C HIS A 45 -10.58 -6.50 -6.12
N ALA A 46 -11.02 -6.19 -7.34
CA ALA A 46 -12.36 -6.52 -7.78
C ALA A 46 -12.49 -8.04 -7.81
N GLY A 47 -13.10 -8.61 -6.77
CA GLY A 47 -13.50 -10.01 -6.78
C GLY A 47 -14.54 -10.20 -7.88
N GLY A 48 -14.26 -11.06 -8.87
CA GLY A 48 -15.23 -11.42 -9.90
C GLY A 48 -16.42 -12.18 -9.29
N ARG A 49 -16.53 -13.50 -9.51
CA ARG A 49 -17.53 -14.36 -8.84
C ARG A 49 -17.19 -14.72 -7.40
N ALA A 50 -16.04 -14.32 -6.89
CA ALA A 50 -15.57 -14.57 -5.53
C ALA A 50 -15.59 -13.28 -4.70
N ALA A 51 -15.67 -13.42 -3.37
CA ALA A 51 -15.51 -12.29 -2.46
C ALA A 51 -14.21 -11.54 -2.75
N GLY A 52 -14.28 -10.21 -2.88
CA GLY A 52 -13.10 -9.38 -3.14
C GLY A 52 -12.09 -9.47 -2.00
N TRP A 53 -10.83 -9.19 -2.30
CA TRP A 53 -9.72 -9.21 -1.33
C TRP A 53 -9.10 -7.82 -1.20
N ALA A 54 -8.63 -7.51 0.00
CA ALA A 54 -7.79 -6.34 0.27
C ALA A 54 -6.37 -6.82 0.60
N HIS A 55 -5.39 -6.32 -0.14
CA HIS A 55 -3.98 -6.64 0.04
C HIS A 55 -3.19 -5.40 0.43
N LEU A 56 -2.21 -5.59 1.29
CA LEU A 56 -1.26 -4.56 1.66
C LEU A 56 0.12 -4.94 1.13
N TYR A 57 0.61 -4.12 0.22
CA TYR A 57 1.88 -4.30 -0.44
C TYR A 57 2.89 -3.29 0.08
N ARG A 58 4.15 -3.70 0.16
CA ARG A 58 5.31 -2.82 0.36
C ARG A 58 6.23 -2.93 -0.85
N ILE A 59 6.56 -1.81 -1.46
CA ILE A 59 7.52 -1.76 -2.57
C ILE A 59 8.93 -1.85 -1.99
N ASP A 60 9.81 -2.64 -2.59
CA ASP A 60 11.21 -2.67 -2.19
C ASP A 60 11.84 -1.28 -2.45
N PRO A 61 12.40 -0.60 -1.43
CA PRO A 61 12.98 0.72 -1.62
C PRO A 61 14.24 0.71 -2.51
N ARG A 62 14.83 -0.46 -2.77
CA ARG A 62 16.00 -0.63 -3.64
C ARG A 62 15.61 -0.94 -5.09
N ASP A 63 14.43 -1.51 -5.29
CA ASP A 63 13.90 -1.89 -6.59
C ASP A 63 12.39 -1.65 -6.66
N GLY A 64 12.00 -0.55 -7.32
CA GLY A 64 10.60 -0.16 -7.46
C GLY A 64 9.73 -1.14 -8.26
N ARG A 65 10.29 -2.22 -8.81
CA ARG A 65 9.55 -3.31 -9.48
C ARG A 65 9.25 -4.48 -8.55
N THR A 66 10.01 -4.62 -7.46
CA THR A 66 9.81 -5.69 -6.48
C THR A 66 8.79 -5.25 -5.44
N VAL A 67 7.78 -6.08 -5.22
CA VAL A 67 6.71 -5.83 -4.25
C VAL A 67 6.59 -7.00 -3.29
N HIS A 68 6.46 -6.68 -2.01
CA HIS A 68 6.24 -7.65 -0.94
C HIS A 68 4.79 -7.58 -0.50
N LEU A 69 4.12 -8.73 -0.43
CA LEU A 69 2.82 -8.84 0.23
C LEU A 69 3.05 -8.89 1.74
N GLU A 70 2.64 -7.84 2.44
CA GLU A 70 2.73 -7.79 3.91
C GLU A 70 1.55 -8.51 4.55
N ARG A 71 0.35 -8.35 3.98
CA ARG A 71 -0.87 -8.99 4.50
C ARG A 71 -2.02 -9.01 3.48
N ALA A 72 -2.89 -10.01 3.60
CA ALA A 72 -4.12 -10.16 2.84
C ALA A 72 -5.32 -10.40 3.78
N VAL A 73 -6.47 -9.80 3.47
CA VAL A 73 -7.75 -10.01 4.19
C VAL A 73 -8.93 -9.97 3.22
N PRO A 74 -10.11 -10.51 3.57
CA PRO A 74 -11.33 -10.27 2.83
C PRO A 74 -11.59 -8.77 2.65
N GLY A 75 -12.14 -8.36 1.50
CA GLY A 75 -12.34 -6.95 1.15
C GLY A 75 -13.23 -6.18 2.14
N THR A 76 -14.13 -6.88 2.83
CA THR A 76 -14.97 -6.34 3.92
C THR A 76 -14.13 -5.86 5.11
N ASP A 77 -12.94 -6.41 5.31
CA ASP A 77 -12.07 -6.15 6.46
C ASP A 77 -10.97 -5.12 6.16
N ARG A 78 -11.11 -4.36 5.05
CA ARG A 78 -10.12 -3.34 4.65
C ARG A 78 -9.75 -2.35 5.74
N ALA A 79 -10.72 -1.96 6.57
CA ALA A 79 -10.49 -1.00 7.66
C ALA A 79 -9.60 -1.59 8.76
N ALA A 80 -9.74 -2.90 9.03
CA ALA A 80 -8.86 -3.60 9.94
C ALA A 80 -7.43 -3.70 9.38
N LEU A 81 -7.29 -3.94 8.07
CA LEU A 81 -5.99 -3.97 7.41
C LEU A 81 -5.30 -2.59 7.43
N GLN A 82 -6.05 -1.49 7.24
CA GLN A 82 -5.53 -0.13 7.39
C GLN A 82 -5.02 0.16 8.80
N ARG A 83 -5.79 -0.21 9.83
CA ARG A 83 -5.36 -0.05 11.23
C ARG A 83 -4.11 -0.84 11.52
N TRP A 84 -4.08 -2.12 11.12
CA TRP A 84 -2.91 -2.97 11.29
C TRP A 84 -1.65 -2.36 10.66
N ALA A 85 -1.76 -1.76 9.47
CA ALA A 85 -0.62 -1.10 8.83
C ALA A 85 -0.06 0.04 9.68
N ARG A 86 -0.93 0.89 10.24
CA ARG A 86 -0.53 1.99 11.11
C ARG A 86 0.06 1.50 12.42
N ASP A 87 -0.47 0.42 12.98
CA ASP A 87 -0.04 -0.09 14.28
C ASP A 87 1.27 -0.89 14.20
N VAL A 88 1.44 -1.68 13.14
CA VAL A 88 2.56 -2.62 13.01
C VAL A 88 3.66 -2.10 12.10
N LEU A 89 3.31 -1.62 10.90
CA LEU A 89 4.29 -1.04 9.97
C LEU A 89 4.59 0.42 10.29
N ARG A 90 3.86 1.03 11.23
CA ARG A 90 4.00 2.44 11.62
C ARG A 90 4.00 3.33 10.39
N VAL A 91 3.06 3.09 9.47
CA VAL A 91 3.05 3.82 8.21
C VAL A 91 2.86 5.31 8.49
N GLU A 92 3.83 6.12 8.08
CA GLU A 92 3.83 7.58 8.16
C GLU A 92 3.20 8.14 6.88
N ASN A 93 2.25 9.06 7.01
CA ASN A 93 1.53 9.58 5.84
C ASN A 93 2.50 10.35 4.93
N ALA A 94 2.26 10.26 3.62
CA ALA A 94 3.01 11.01 2.64
C ALA A 94 2.77 12.53 2.66
N GLU A 95 1.73 13.00 3.36
CA GLU A 95 1.34 14.42 3.41
C GLU A 95 1.99 15.18 4.58
N ASP A 96 2.46 14.48 5.62
CA ASP A 96 3.02 15.12 6.82
C ASP A 96 4.44 15.72 6.58
N GLU A 97 5.18 15.23 5.57
CA GLU A 97 6.47 15.84 5.16
C GLU A 97 6.31 17.17 4.41
N ALA A 98 5.19 17.39 3.71
CA ALA A 98 4.99 18.59 2.89
C ALA A 98 4.61 19.83 3.71
N LEU A 99 4.24 19.67 4.99
CA LEU A 99 3.89 20.77 5.89
C LEU A 99 5.02 21.12 6.88
N ALA A 100 6.12 20.36 6.87
CA ALA A 100 7.25 20.51 7.79
C ALA A 100 8.52 21.09 7.12
N ALA A 101 8.47 21.42 5.83
CA ALA A 101 9.54 22.03 5.03
C ALA A 101 9.10 23.37 4.44
#